data_AF-A0A4R3MQM2-F1
#
_entry.id   AF-A0A4R3MQM2-F1
#
_cell.length_a   1.000
_cell.length_b   1.000
_cell.length_c   1.000
_cell.angle_alpha   90.00
_cell.angle_beta   90.00
_cell.angle_gamma   90.00
#
_symmetry.space_group_name_H-M   'P 1'
#
loop_
_entity.id
_entity.type
_entity.pdbx_description
1 polymer ?
#
loop_
_entity_poly.entity_id
_entity_poly.type
_entity_poly.pdbx_seq_one_letter_code
_entity_poly.pdbx_strand_id
1 'polypeptide(L)'
;MKKIKSIALIIVLLMTLGFQNIFASSSVQVIASVNNSGEVDITGSGALYNKAITIQVIDPLGVLDYIDQTDSDESGNFSFQYTTSGPYGEYTAKIGGSGLDNVVRTFVFNYTQPVDDVTPPVDDYQPPTPPTPPTPPTPVVDSEGSVTTIKQEAKLDQTTNIAELVIDKDTFKGALSKTEADSKGVRNIVIQASPVEGAKGYSQTLPAAAVASTEAHRISLVTEVATLELSNDVLSNYNLGEEDKVELTVSTVDRDDSGKVTIQVNFKVNNEQIRWNNPSSRINIAIPYTPVDGEDVEHLVIQYIDEEGNVTTVSNGRYNAAKGTMNFRTNHFSKFAIAYVHETFVDLGNHVWAQRPIEVLASRGIIKGTSTVNNTFTPAANISRADFTILLVKTLGLNADVVNNFADVNTNDYFYNEVGIAKTLGISDGVGDNKFNPRAQITRQEMMTLTARAMAIAGVEAEEGNVTILDSFNDGDSIATYAQQSIATLVKNGLIEGNSNNTVNPTGNATRAETATFMYRLYNFQ
;
A
#
# COMPACT_ATOMS: atom_id res chain seq x y z
N MET A 1 -26.35 57.82 29.61
CA MET A 1 -25.04 57.45 29.03
C MET A 1 -24.68 56.04 29.48
N LYS A 2 -24.32 55.21 28.50
CA LYS A 2 -23.79 53.85 28.61
C LYS A 2 -22.71 53.70 29.71
N LYS A 3 -22.82 52.67 30.57
CA LYS A 3 -21.86 51.53 30.75
C LYS A 3 -21.78 50.98 32.20
N ILE A 4 -22.06 49.66 32.29
CA ILE A 4 -21.39 48.57 33.06
C ILE A 4 -21.61 48.50 34.59
N LYS A 5 -22.27 47.43 35.04
CA LYS A 5 -21.72 46.28 35.82
C LYS A 5 -22.86 45.58 36.57
N SER A 6 -23.41 44.53 35.98
CA SER A 6 -24.07 43.47 36.75
C SER A 6 -23.39 42.15 36.42
N ILE A 7 -22.66 41.69 37.42
CA ILE A 7 -22.15 40.33 37.60
C ILE A 7 -23.38 39.43 37.69
N ALA A 8 -23.59 38.59 36.68
CA ALA A 8 -24.54 37.48 36.75
C ALA A 8 -23.73 36.20 36.89
N LEU A 9 -23.73 35.71 38.12
CA LEU A 9 -23.36 34.36 38.54
C LEU A 9 -24.26 33.38 37.76
N ILE A 10 -23.72 32.73 36.72
CA ILE A 10 -24.43 31.62 36.09
C ILE A 10 -24.17 30.37 36.93
N ILE A 11 -25.20 30.03 37.69
CA ILE A 11 -25.40 28.77 38.37
C ILE A 11 -25.25 27.65 37.33
N VAL A 12 -24.23 26.81 37.49
CA VAL A 12 -24.16 25.49 36.84
C VAL A 12 -25.24 24.64 37.50
N LEU A 13 -26.45 24.69 36.93
CA LEU A 13 -27.49 23.74 37.24
C LEU A 13 -27.20 22.50 36.40
N LEU A 14 -26.64 21.46 37.04
CA LEU A 14 -26.68 20.09 36.55
C LEU A 14 -28.16 19.68 36.43
N MET A 15 -28.78 19.99 35.29
CA MET A 15 -29.87 19.18 34.77
C MET A 15 -29.24 18.14 33.86
N THR A 16 -29.07 16.95 34.42
CA THR A 16 -28.93 15.71 33.64
C THR A 16 -30.24 15.48 32.88
N LEU A 17 -30.40 16.20 31.79
CA LEU A 17 -31.31 15.83 30.70
C LEU A 17 -30.43 15.06 29.71
N GLY A 18 -30.69 13.76 29.60
CA GLY A 18 -29.96 12.90 28.67
C GLY A 18 -30.10 13.44 27.25
N PHE A 19 -29.00 13.90 26.68
CA PHE A 19 -28.97 14.31 25.28
C PHE A 19 -28.42 13.20 24.41
N GLN A 20 -29.31 12.82 23.50
CA GLN A 20 -29.20 11.86 22.41
C GLN A 20 -27.95 12.11 21.55
N ASN A 21 -27.32 11.03 21.08
CA ASN A 21 -26.30 11.05 20.03
C ASN A 21 -26.70 12.03 18.91
N ILE A 22 -25.82 12.96 18.56
CA ILE A 22 -26.03 13.97 17.48
C ILE A 22 -25.85 13.35 16.08
N PHE A 23 -25.46 12.08 16.02
CA PHE A 23 -25.16 11.35 14.78
C PHE A 23 -25.88 10.00 14.82
N ALA A 24 -26.64 9.68 13.76
CA ALA A 24 -27.20 8.34 13.56
C ALA A 24 -26.21 7.51 12.75
N SER A 25 -25.51 6.58 13.42
CA SER A 25 -24.59 5.62 12.81
C SER A 25 -23.36 6.22 12.10
N SER A 26 -22.43 5.35 11.73
CA SER A 26 -20.97 5.57 11.73
C SER A 26 -20.35 6.43 10.61
N SER A 27 -21.08 7.19 9.81
CA SER A 27 -20.50 7.84 8.61
C SER A 27 -20.87 9.31 8.44
N VAL A 28 -20.29 10.20 9.24
CA VAL A 28 -20.16 11.62 8.87
C VAL A 28 -19.01 11.75 7.88
N GLN A 29 -19.31 12.30 6.70
CA GLN A 29 -18.33 12.60 5.65
C GLN A 29 -17.98 14.08 5.70
N VAL A 30 -16.70 14.42 5.56
CA VAL A 30 -16.22 15.81 5.61
C VAL A 30 -15.15 16.01 4.55
N ILE A 31 -15.24 17.12 3.81
CA ILE A 31 -14.27 17.53 2.79
C ILE A 31 -13.82 18.96 3.13
N ALA A 32 -12.52 19.22 3.00
CA ALA A 32 -11.97 20.56 3.11
C ALA A 32 -11.16 20.92 1.87
N SER A 33 -11.28 22.16 1.42
CA SER A 33 -10.46 22.75 0.38
C SER A 33 -9.92 24.10 0.86
N VAL A 34 -8.68 24.43 0.49
CA VAL A 34 -8.12 25.76 0.71
C VAL A 34 -7.53 26.31 -0.59
N ASN A 35 -7.81 27.57 -0.91
CA ASN A 35 -7.24 28.22 -2.09
C ASN A 35 -5.93 28.96 -1.77
N ASN A 36 -5.28 29.49 -2.81
CA ASN A 36 -3.99 30.19 -2.68
C ASN A 36 -4.07 31.51 -1.86
N SER A 37 -5.27 32.06 -1.66
CA SER A 37 -5.51 33.21 -0.78
C SER A 37 -5.80 32.81 0.67
N GLY A 38 -5.77 31.51 1.00
CA GLY A 38 -6.06 30.99 2.33
C GLY A 38 -7.54 30.90 2.65
N GLU A 39 -8.43 31.00 1.67
CA GLU A 39 -9.86 30.77 1.87
C GLU A 39 -10.11 29.27 1.99
N VAL A 40 -10.64 28.86 3.13
CA VAL A 40 -10.92 27.48 3.51
C VAL A 40 -12.43 27.25 3.47
N ASP A 41 -12.84 26.25 2.70
CA ASP A 41 -14.21 25.72 2.66
C ASP A 41 -14.21 24.31 3.25
N ILE A 42 -15.01 24.10 4.29
CA ILE A 42 -15.20 22.80 4.94
C ILE A 42 -16.67 22.43 4.84
N THR A 43 -16.98 21.31 4.20
CA THR A 43 -18.36 20.82 4.04
C THR A 43 -18.47 19.41 4.61
N GLY A 44 -19.63 19.07 5.15
CA GLY A 44 -19.88 17.71 5.60
C GLY A 44 -21.35 17.29 5.49
N SER A 45 -21.57 15.98 5.56
CA SER A 45 -22.89 15.34 5.44
C SER A 45 -23.01 14.15 6.42
N GLY A 46 -24.25 13.73 6.70
CA GLY A 46 -24.54 12.60 7.59
C GLY A 46 -24.75 12.97 9.07
N ALA A 47 -24.91 14.26 9.40
CA ALA A 47 -25.34 14.69 10.72
C ALA A 47 -26.85 14.44 10.94
N LEU A 48 -27.30 14.32 12.20
CA LEU A 48 -28.74 14.36 12.48
C LEU A 48 -29.30 15.75 12.21
N TYR A 49 -30.50 15.80 11.64
CA TYR A 49 -31.23 17.02 11.34
C TYR A 49 -31.27 18.05 12.48
N ASN A 50 -31.02 19.33 12.16
CA ASN A 50 -31.08 20.48 13.06
C ASN A 50 -30.23 20.29 14.33
N LYS A 51 -29.04 19.74 14.20
CA LYS A 51 -28.09 19.64 15.30
C LYS A 51 -26.92 20.59 15.11
N ALA A 52 -26.52 21.17 16.24
CA ALA A 52 -25.33 21.99 16.34
C ALA A 52 -24.06 21.15 16.09
N ILE A 53 -23.30 21.58 15.10
CA ILE A 53 -21.98 21.06 14.71
C ILE A 53 -20.94 22.12 15.04
N THR A 54 -19.97 21.76 15.88
CA THR A 54 -18.85 22.63 16.25
C THR A 54 -17.59 22.16 15.54
N ILE A 55 -16.82 23.08 14.97
CA ILE A 55 -15.50 22.82 14.39
C ILE A 55 -14.41 23.56 15.15
N GLN A 56 -13.24 22.94 15.26
CA GLN A 56 -12.00 23.55 15.72
C GLN A 56 -10.88 23.22 14.74
N VAL A 57 -10.22 24.23 14.18
CA VAL A 57 -9.06 24.07 13.30
C VAL A 57 -7.81 24.59 14.00
N ILE A 58 -6.78 23.75 14.02
CA ILE A 58 -5.46 24.03 14.59
C ILE A 58 -4.46 24.16 13.44
N ASP A 59 -3.67 25.22 13.45
CA ASP A 59 -2.63 25.48 12.45
C ASP A 59 -1.41 24.54 12.60
N PRO A 60 -0.46 24.57 11.64
CA PRO A 60 0.72 23.72 11.68
C PRO A 60 1.64 23.93 12.90
N LEU A 61 1.49 25.05 13.62
CA LEU A 61 2.26 25.38 14.82
C LEU A 61 1.54 24.94 16.11
N GLY A 62 0.36 24.32 16.00
CA GLY A 62 -0.44 23.89 17.13
C GLY A 62 -1.30 25.01 17.74
N VAL A 63 -1.44 26.14 17.05
CA VAL A 63 -2.25 27.30 17.49
C VAL A 63 -3.66 27.19 16.92
N LEU A 64 -4.66 27.63 17.70
CA LEU A 64 -6.05 27.69 17.24
C LEU A 64 -6.19 28.70 16.10
N ASP A 65 -6.50 28.23 14.90
CA ASP A 65 -6.71 29.04 13.71
C ASP A 65 -8.19 29.45 13.56
N TYR A 66 -9.11 28.50 13.77
CA TYR A 66 -10.54 28.75 13.60
C TYR A 66 -11.40 27.92 14.56
N ILE A 67 -12.48 28.50 15.05
CA ILE A 67 -13.52 27.80 15.83
C ILE A 67 -14.87 28.42 15.52
N ASP A 68 -15.85 27.58 15.20
CA ASP A 68 -17.21 28.05 14.94
C ASP A 68 -18.23 26.94 15.15
N GLN A 69 -19.51 27.30 15.14
CA GLN A 69 -20.63 26.38 15.24
C GLN A 69 -21.71 26.73 14.21
N THR A 70 -22.19 25.71 13.50
CA THR A 70 -23.34 25.82 12.59
C THR A 70 -24.36 24.73 12.92
N ASP A 71 -25.58 24.84 12.38
CA ASP A 71 -26.57 23.77 12.45
C ASP A 71 -26.58 22.99 11.13
N SER A 72 -26.70 21.67 11.21
CA SER A 72 -26.91 20.86 10.01
C SER A 72 -28.32 21.04 9.42
N ASP A 73 -28.43 21.05 8.10
CA ASP A 73 -29.68 21.20 7.37
C ASP A 73 -30.63 19.98 7.46
N GLU A 74 -31.77 20.06 6.77
CA GLU A 74 -32.79 18.99 6.64
C GLU A 74 -32.28 17.65 6.11
N SER A 75 -31.15 17.66 5.41
CA SER A 75 -30.49 16.48 4.87
C SER A 75 -29.26 16.07 5.68
N GLY A 76 -28.97 16.75 6.79
CA GLY A 76 -27.80 16.49 7.63
C GLY A 76 -26.49 17.07 7.09
N ASN A 77 -26.54 18.03 6.16
CA ASN A 77 -25.36 18.70 5.64
C ASN A 77 -25.01 19.95 6.45
N PHE A 78 -23.73 20.31 6.46
CA PHE A 78 -23.23 21.53 7.10
C PHE A 78 -22.02 22.08 6.35
N SER A 79 -21.74 23.37 6.51
CA SER A 79 -20.54 24.00 5.95
C SER A 79 -19.95 25.06 6.88
N PHE A 80 -18.64 25.22 6.81
CA PHE A 80 -17.86 26.29 7.41
C PHE A 80 -17.01 26.94 6.32
N GLN A 81 -16.98 28.27 6.33
CA GLN A 81 -16.14 29.04 5.40
C GLN A 81 -15.38 30.08 6.22
N TYR A 82 -14.06 30.09 6.07
CA TYR A 82 -13.22 31.07 6.75
C TYR A 82 -11.91 31.30 5.99
N THR A 83 -11.18 32.35 6.33
CA THR A 83 -9.84 32.59 5.76
C THR A 83 -8.80 32.28 6.83
N THR A 84 -7.87 31.36 6.55
CA THR A 84 -6.78 31.05 7.48
C THR A 84 -5.79 32.20 7.55
N SER A 85 -5.31 32.48 8.77
CA SER A 85 -4.22 33.43 9.02
C SER A 85 -2.92 32.74 9.45
N GLY A 86 -2.97 31.41 9.59
CA GLY A 86 -1.83 30.57 9.96
C GLY A 86 -0.80 30.41 8.83
N PRO A 87 0.38 29.84 9.16
CA PRO A 87 1.42 29.58 8.17
C PRO A 87 1.03 28.47 7.20
N TYR A 88 1.72 28.42 6.06
CA TYR A 88 1.64 27.27 5.16
C TYR A 88 2.03 25.97 5.88
N GLY A 89 1.28 24.90 5.64
CA GLY A 89 1.47 23.58 6.24
C GLY A 89 0.18 22.79 6.42
N GLU A 90 0.26 21.73 7.22
CA GLU A 90 -0.87 20.85 7.55
C GLU A 90 -1.69 21.40 8.72
N TYR A 91 -2.99 21.62 8.49
CA TYR A 91 -3.95 22.04 9.49
C TYR A 91 -4.72 20.83 10.01
N THR A 92 -4.98 20.77 11.31
CA THR A 92 -5.81 19.73 11.94
C THR A 92 -7.19 20.28 12.27
N ALA A 93 -8.23 19.75 11.65
CA ALA A 93 -9.62 20.08 11.94
C ALA A 93 -10.29 18.99 12.79
N LYS A 94 -10.98 19.40 13.86
CA LYS A 94 -11.78 18.56 14.74
C LYS A 94 -13.23 18.97 14.66
N ILE A 95 -14.13 18.02 14.43
CA ILE A 95 -15.57 18.25 14.36
C ILE A 95 -16.26 17.44 15.44
N GLY A 96 -17.20 18.08 16.14
CA GLY A 96 -18.01 17.46 17.19
C GLY A 96 -19.39 18.09 17.32
N GLY A 97 -20.13 17.65 18.33
CA GLY A 97 -21.38 18.29 18.74
C GLY A 97 -21.13 19.54 19.60
N SER A 98 -22.22 20.16 20.07
CA SER A 98 -22.17 21.33 20.95
C SER A 98 -21.14 21.18 22.07
N GLY A 99 -20.10 22.04 22.04
CA GLY A 99 -19.08 22.13 23.09
C GLY A 99 -17.78 21.34 22.87
N LEU A 100 -17.57 20.64 21.75
CA LEU A 100 -16.40 19.78 21.44
C LEU A 100 -16.11 18.64 22.45
N ASP A 101 -16.90 18.51 23.50
CA ASP A 101 -16.76 17.46 24.53
C ASP A 101 -16.89 16.04 23.95
N ASN A 102 -17.44 15.91 22.73
CA ASN A 102 -17.49 14.68 21.94
C ASN A 102 -16.97 14.96 20.51
N VAL A 103 -15.65 14.93 20.31
CA VAL A 103 -15.04 14.98 18.97
C VAL A 103 -15.40 13.70 18.21
N VAL A 104 -16.08 13.84 17.07
CA VAL A 104 -16.61 12.73 16.27
C VAL A 104 -15.73 12.44 15.04
N ARG A 105 -15.01 13.47 14.56
CA ARG A 105 -14.05 13.36 13.46
C ARG A 105 -12.84 14.25 13.70
N THR A 106 -11.69 13.79 13.24
CA THR A 106 -10.47 14.57 13.10
C THR A 106 -9.90 14.29 11.72
N PHE A 107 -9.55 15.33 10.97
CA PHE A 107 -8.96 15.23 9.64
C PHE A 107 -7.95 16.36 9.43
N VAL A 108 -7.15 16.25 8.37
CA VAL A 108 -6.12 17.24 8.02
C VAL A 108 -6.34 17.80 6.62
N PHE A 109 -5.91 19.03 6.40
CA PHE A 109 -5.85 19.66 5.07
C PHE A 109 -4.61 20.55 4.96
N ASN A 110 -4.10 20.75 3.74
CA ASN A 110 -2.84 21.45 3.51
C ASN A 110 -3.07 22.83 2.89
N TYR A 111 -2.47 23.86 3.46
CA TYR A 111 -2.35 25.18 2.86
C TYR A 111 -0.91 25.39 2.38
N THR A 112 -0.70 25.50 1.06
CA THR A 112 0.64 25.53 0.46
C THR A 112 0.99 26.92 -0.08
N GLN A 113 2.28 27.26 -0.04
CA GLN A 113 2.77 28.52 -0.58
C GLN A 113 2.59 28.55 -2.11
N PRO A 114 2.06 29.65 -2.68
CA PRO A 114 2.06 29.86 -4.13
C PRO A 114 3.52 29.88 -4.63
N VAL A 115 3.81 29.12 -5.68
CA VAL A 115 5.12 29.17 -6.32
C VAL A 115 5.18 30.45 -7.16
N ASP A 116 6.11 31.36 -6.87
CA ASP A 116 6.29 32.59 -7.65
C ASP A 116 6.72 32.25 -9.08
N ASP A 117 5.88 32.67 -10.04
CA ASP A 117 6.05 32.41 -11.46
C ASP A 117 7.12 33.34 -12.05
N VAL A 118 8.35 32.84 -12.19
CA VAL A 118 9.42 33.53 -12.92
C VAL A 118 9.18 33.30 -14.42
N THR A 119 8.41 34.19 -15.04
CA THR A 119 8.07 34.13 -16.46
C THR A 119 9.30 34.46 -17.34
N PRO A 120 9.77 33.54 -18.22
CA PRO A 120 10.63 33.89 -19.35
C PRO A 120 9.81 34.63 -20.42
N PRO A 121 10.45 35.36 -21.36
CA PRO A 121 9.74 36.20 -22.32
C PRO A 121 8.79 35.36 -23.21
N VAL A 122 7.58 35.90 -23.39
CA VAL A 122 6.47 35.33 -24.14
C VAL A 122 6.86 35.13 -25.61
N ASP A 123 7.07 33.88 -25.99
CA ASP A 123 6.94 33.44 -27.38
C ASP A 123 5.48 32.98 -27.59
N ASP A 124 4.95 33.16 -28.80
CA ASP A 124 3.53 32.98 -29.18
C ASP A 124 3.16 31.48 -29.28
N TYR A 125 3.58 30.71 -28.28
CA TYR A 125 3.38 29.26 -28.21
C TYR A 125 1.98 28.98 -27.68
N GLN A 126 1.06 28.63 -28.59
CA GLN A 126 -0.10 27.84 -28.18
C GLN A 126 0.41 26.51 -27.62
N PRO A 127 0.13 26.17 -26.35
CA PRO A 127 0.47 24.86 -25.85
C PRO A 127 -0.20 23.81 -26.75
N PRO A 128 0.53 22.82 -27.26
CA PRO A 128 -0.08 21.72 -27.98
C PRO A 128 -1.11 21.10 -27.05
N THR A 129 -2.23 20.67 -27.62
CA THR A 129 -3.16 19.77 -26.93
C THR A 129 -2.35 18.69 -26.24
N PRO A 130 -2.60 18.39 -24.94
CA PRO A 130 -1.90 17.33 -24.24
C PRO A 130 -1.90 16.09 -25.15
N PRO A 131 -0.75 15.44 -25.36
CA PRO A 131 -0.72 14.23 -26.17
C PRO A 131 -1.76 13.28 -25.59
N THR A 132 -2.56 12.67 -26.47
CA THR A 132 -3.50 11.63 -26.06
C THR A 132 -2.72 10.60 -25.24
N PRO A 133 -3.14 10.25 -24.01
CA PRO A 133 -2.44 9.25 -23.22
C PRO A 133 -2.22 8.01 -24.09
N PRO A 134 -0.98 7.52 -24.21
CA PRO A 134 -0.69 6.37 -25.04
C PRO A 134 -1.58 5.20 -24.64
N THR A 135 -2.17 4.52 -25.62
CA THR A 135 -3.02 3.35 -25.38
C THR A 135 -2.23 2.34 -24.55
N PRO A 136 -2.73 1.92 -23.37
CA PRO A 136 -2.02 0.97 -22.54
C PRO A 136 -1.73 -0.32 -23.31
N PRO A 137 -0.55 -0.94 -23.13
CA PRO A 137 -0.22 -2.17 -23.84
C PRO A 137 -1.18 -3.30 -23.45
N THR A 138 -1.50 -4.16 -24.42
CA THR A 138 -2.28 -5.38 -24.13
C THR A 138 -1.46 -6.28 -23.20
N PRO A 139 -2.04 -6.74 -22.07
CA PRO A 139 -1.28 -7.58 -21.15
C PRO A 139 -0.85 -8.91 -21.79
N VAL A 140 0.35 -9.37 -21.46
CA VAL A 140 0.90 -10.66 -21.91
C VAL A 140 1.24 -11.51 -20.68
N VAL A 141 0.77 -12.76 -20.65
CA VAL A 141 1.08 -13.73 -19.58
C VAL A 141 2.48 -14.29 -19.81
N ASP A 142 3.32 -14.29 -18.76
CA ASP A 142 4.57 -15.06 -18.78
C ASP A 142 4.30 -16.40 -18.11
N SER A 143 4.63 -17.49 -18.76
CA SER A 143 4.52 -18.80 -18.14
C SER A 143 5.58 -19.71 -18.71
N GLU A 144 6.40 -20.27 -17.82
CA GLU A 144 7.27 -21.38 -18.15
C GLU A 144 6.42 -22.65 -18.35
N GLY A 145 6.59 -23.33 -19.49
CA GLY A 145 5.92 -24.61 -19.77
C GLY A 145 4.67 -24.50 -20.66
N SER A 146 3.88 -25.58 -20.66
CA SER A 146 2.69 -25.71 -21.51
C SER A 146 1.54 -24.84 -20.99
N VAL A 147 0.84 -24.18 -21.92
CA VAL A 147 -0.30 -23.31 -21.62
C VAL A 147 -1.49 -23.72 -22.47
N THR A 148 -2.66 -23.82 -21.85
CA THR A 148 -3.92 -23.86 -22.60
C THR A 148 -4.61 -22.50 -22.53
N THR A 149 -4.85 -21.89 -23.70
CA THR A 149 -5.58 -20.63 -23.81
C THR A 149 -7.04 -20.88 -24.20
N ILE A 150 -7.96 -20.33 -23.41
CA ILE A 150 -9.39 -20.25 -23.70
C ILE A 150 -9.68 -18.82 -24.14
N LYS A 151 -9.99 -18.62 -25.42
CA LYS A 151 -10.46 -17.32 -25.93
C LYS A 151 -11.96 -17.23 -25.71
N GLN A 152 -12.42 -16.14 -25.11
CA GLN A 152 -13.83 -15.93 -24.82
C GLN A 152 -14.31 -14.59 -25.38
N GLU A 153 -15.39 -14.67 -26.16
CA GLU A 153 -16.17 -13.50 -26.53
C GLU A 153 -16.98 -13.05 -25.31
N ALA A 154 -16.80 -11.79 -24.91
CA ALA A 154 -17.51 -11.23 -23.77
C ALA A 154 -18.83 -10.58 -24.22
N LYS A 155 -19.86 -10.69 -23.39
CA LYS A 155 -21.16 -10.06 -23.62
C LYS A 155 -21.30 -8.81 -22.77
N LEU A 156 -21.44 -7.64 -23.40
CA LEU A 156 -21.65 -6.39 -22.65
C LEU A 156 -23.01 -6.37 -21.97
N ASP A 157 -23.03 -6.22 -20.64
CA ASP A 157 -24.21 -5.76 -19.91
C ASP A 157 -24.33 -4.24 -20.07
N GLN A 158 -25.36 -3.80 -20.79
CA GLN A 158 -25.62 -2.39 -21.08
C GLN A 158 -26.01 -1.57 -19.83
N THR A 159 -26.38 -2.22 -18.73
CA THR A 159 -26.74 -1.54 -17.47
C THR A 159 -25.49 -1.12 -16.70
N THR A 160 -24.53 -2.03 -16.60
CA THR A 160 -23.31 -1.87 -15.80
C THR A 160 -22.10 -1.44 -16.64
N ASN A 161 -22.17 -1.60 -17.96
CA ASN A 161 -21.05 -1.55 -18.90
C ASN A 161 -19.93 -2.53 -18.54
N ILE A 162 -20.28 -3.68 -17.95
CA ILE A 162 -19.34 -4.76 -17.67
C ILE A 162 -19.50 -5.84 -18.74
N ALA A 163 -18.39 -6.31 -19.28
CA ALA A 163 -18.36 -7.39 -20.25
C ALA A 163 -18.30 -8.74 -19.52
N GLU A 164 -19.35 -9.55 -19.67
CA GLU A 164 -19.54 -10.81 -18.96
C GLU A 164 -18.96 -11.99 -19.75
N LEU A 165 -18.27 -12.88 -19.02
CA LEU A 165 -17.58 -14.06 -19.50
C LEU A 165 -17.97 -15.25 -18.61
N VAL A 166 -18.11 -16.43 -19.18
CA VAL A 166 -18.49 -17.64 -18.44
C VAL A 166 -17.64 -18.83 -18.89
N ILE A 167 -16.98 -19.48 -17.93
CA ILE A 167 -16.36 -20.79 -18.11
C ILE A 167 -17.21 -21.78 -17.30
N ASP A 168 -17.78 -22.78 -17.96
CA ASP A 168 -18.44 -23.87 -17.26
C ASP A 168 -17.45 -24.93 -16.77
N LYS A 169 -17.95 -25.83 -15.91
CA LYS A 169 -17.18 -26.90 -15.27
C LYS A 169 -16.49 -27.82 -16.27
N ASP A 170 -17.18 -28.18 -17.36
CA ASP A 170 -16.66 -29.12 -18.34
C ASP A 170 -15.59 -28.49 -19.23
N THR A 171 -15.78 -27.22 -19.61
CA THR A 171 -14.79 -26.43 -20.34
C THR A 171 -13.52 -26.26 -19.52
N PHE A 172 -13.66 -25.92 -18.23
CA PHE A 172 -12.52 -25.79 -17.32
C PHE A 172 -11.77 -27.11 -17.15
N LYS A 173 -12.48 -28.21 -16.83
CA LYS A 173 -11.87 -29.55 -16.70
C LYS A 173 -11.19 -30.00 -18.00
N GLY A 174 -11.82 -29.73 -19.14
CA GLY A 174 -11.27 -29.99 -20.45
C GLY A 174 -9.95 -29.26 -20.70
N ALA A 175 -9.88 -27.97 -20.34
CA ALA A 175 -8.64 -27.19 -20.43
C ALA A 175 -7.56 -27.73 -19.48
N LEU A 176 -7.90 -27.95 -18.21
CA LEU A 176 -6.97 -28.47 -17.20
C LEU A 176 -6.36 -29.81 -17.61
N SER A 177 -7.17 -30.73 -18.14
CA SER A 177 -6.70 -32.05 -18.60
C SER A 177 -5.71 -32.01 -19.77
N LYS A 178 -5.77 -30.94 -20.60
CA LYS A 178 -4.90 -30.75 -21.77
C LYS A 178 -3.60 -30.01 -21.45
N THR A 179 -3.60 -29.21 -20.39
CA THR A 179 -2.44 -28.40 -19.99
C THR A 179 -1.43 -29.27 -19.25
N GLU A 180 -0.22 -29.42 -19.77
CA GLU A 180 0.85 -30.11 -19.03
C GLU A 180 1.34 -29.24 -17.85
N ALA A 181 1.75 -29.91 -16.77
CA ALA A 181 2.30 -29.21 -15.60
C ALA A 181 3.71 -28.66 -15.90
N ASP A 182 4.03 -27.51 -15.33
CA ASP A 182 5.37 -26.92 -15.41
C ASP A 182 6.39 -27.65 -14.50
N SER A 183 7.62 -27.14 -14.44
CA SER A 183 8.70 -27.69 -13.61
C SER A 183 8.36 -27.72 -12.11
N LYS A 184 7.38 -26.92 -11.67
CA LYS A 184 6.87 -26.83 -10.29
C LYS A 184 5.60 -27.66 -10.09
N GLY A 185 5.14 -28.39 -11.11
CA GLY A 185 3.93 -29.21 -11.05
C GLY A 185 2.64 -28.41 -11.22
N VAL A 186 2.69 -27.16 -11.67
CA VAL A 186 1.52 -26.28 -11.82
C VAL A 186 1.03 -26.29 -13.27
N ARG A 187 -0.28 -26.48 -13.48
CA ARG A 187 -0.90 -26.35 -14.81
C ARG A 187 -1.34 -24.90 -15.06
N ASN A 188 -0.91 -24.31 -16.18
CA ASN A 188 -1.17 -22.92 -16.53
C ASN A 188 -2.32 -22.74 -17.54
N ILE A 189 -3.41 -22.09 -17.13
CA ILE A 189 -4.59 -21.81 -17.97
C ILE A 189 -4.71 -20.31 -18.18
N VAL A 190 -4.82 -19.89 -19.44
CA VAL A 190 -5.04 -18.48 -19.79
C VAL A 190 -6.47 -18.32 -20.28
N ILE A 191 -7.21 -17.40 -19.68
CA ILE A 191 -8.51 -16.97 -20.16
C ILE A 191 -8.32 -15.60 -20.79
N GLN A 192 -8.42 -15.55 -22.12
CA GLN A 192 -8.26 -14.34 -22.90
C GLN A 192 -9.63 -13.78 -23.25
N ALA A 193 -9.99 -12.66 -22.63
CA ALA A 193 -11.19 -11.92 -23.00
C ALA A 193 -10.95 -11.12 -24.30
N SER A 194 -11.90 -11.18 -25.23
CA SER A 194 -11.93 -10.29 -26.38
C SER A 194 -12.27 -8.85 -25.95
N PRO A 195 -11.59 -7.81 -26.49
CA PRO A 195 -11.98 -6.41 -26.33
C PRO A 195 -13.46 -6.16 -26.61
N VAL A 196 -14.11 -5.34 -25.78
CA VAL A 196 -15.49 -4.93 -25.97
C VAL A 196 -15.60 -3.41 -25.90
N GLU A 197 -16.00 -2.79 -27.00
CA GLU A 197 -16.19 -1.34 -27.07
C GLU A 197 -17.21 -0.85 -26.02
N GLY A 198 -16.82 0.17 -25.26
CA GLY A 198 -17.65 0.74 -24.19
C GLY A 198 -17.62 -0.03 -22.86
N ALA A 199 -16.94 -1.18 -22.78
CA ALA A 199 -16.77 -1.89 -21.53
C ALA A 199 -15.90 -1.10 -20.55
N LYS A 200 -16.38 -0.93 -19.31
CA LYS A 200 -15.62 -0.38 -18.18
C LYS A 200 -14.90 -1.46 -17.38
N GLY A 201 -15.15 -2.73 -17.68
CA GLY A 201 -14.61 -3.85 -16.94
C GLY A 201 -15.07 -5.18 -17.48
N TYR A 202 -14.57 -6.24 -16.87
CA TYR A 202 -14.83 -7.62 -17.26
C TYR A 202 -15.23 -8.41 -16.02
N SER A 203 -16.23 -9.27 -16.18
CA SER A 203 -16.66 -10.19 -15.13
C SER A 203 -16.56 -11.63 -15.61
N GLN A 204 -15.71 -12.41 -14.97
CA GLN A 204 -15.46 -13.81 -15.29
C GLN A 204 -16.16 -14.71 -14.28
N THR A 205 -17.15 -15.46 -14.74
CA THR A 205 -17.73 -16.57 -13.97
C THR A 205 -16.88 -17.83 -14.16
N LEU A 206 -16.49 -18.45 -13.04
CA LEU A 206 -15.70 -19.67 -12.94
C LEU A 206 -16.43 -20.71 -12.07
N PRO A 207 -16.24 -22.02 -12.32
CA PRO A 207 -16.69 -23.05 -11.39
C PRO A 207 -15.82 -23.03 -10.12
N ALA A 208 -16.35 -23.47 -8.98
CA ALA A 208 -15.59 -23.56 -7.71
C ALA A 208 -14.25 -24.30 -7.87
N ALA A 209 -14.20 -25.36 -8.67
CA ALA A 209 -13.00 -26.15 -8.96
C ALA A 209 -11.84 -25.37 -9.61
N ALA A 210 -12.09 -24.15 -10.09
CA ALA A 210 -11.08 -23.28 -10.68
C ALA A 210 -10.33 -22.41 -9.64
N VAL A 211 -10.88 -22.28 -8.43
CA VAL A 211 -10.38 -21.33 -7.41
C VAL A 211 -10.36 -21.91 -5.99
N ALA A 212 -10.90 -23.12 -5.82
CA ALA A 212 -10.81 -23.95 -4.63
C ALA A 212 -10.63 -25.42 -5.05
N SER A 213 -9.39 -25.79 -5.35
CA SER A 213 -9.02 -27.15 -5.78
C SER A 213 -7.74 -27.63 -5.11
N THR A 214 -7.60 -28.96 -4.99
CA THR A 214 -6.37 -29.61 -4.55
C THR A 214 -5.40 -29.89 -5.70
N GLU A 215 -5.86 -29.88 -6.95
CA GLU A 215 -4.99 -30.00 -8.12
C GLU A 215 -4.33 -28.63 -8.39
N ALA A 216 -3.00 -28.59 -8.35
CA ALA A 216 -2.23 -27.36 -8.51
C ALA A 216 -2.38 -26.78 -9.93
N HIS A 217 -2.90 -25.56 -10.01
CA HIS A 217 -3.06 -24.83 -11.27
C HIS A 217 -3.09 -23.32 -11.04
N ARG A 218 -2.85 -22.58 -12.12
CA ARG A 218 -2.94 -21.11 -12.16
C ARG A 218 -3.83 -20.68 -13.31
N ILE A 219 -4.69 -19.70 -13.04
CA ILE A 219 -5.57 -19.07 -14.03
C ILE A 219 -5.10 -17.63 -14.24
N SER A 220 -4.77 -17.28 -15.46
CA SER A 220 -4.49 -15.89 -15.86
C SER A 220 -5.68 -15.36 -16.66
N LEU A 221 -6.48 -14.49 -16.05
CA LEU A 221 -7.55 -13.75 -16.71
C LEU A 221 -6.96 -12.49 -17.34
N VAL A 222 -6.88 -12.47 -18.67
CA VAL A 222 -6.33 -11.35 -19.45
C VAL A 222 -7.47 -10.53 -20.04
N THR A 223 -7.52 -9.26 -19.66
CA THR A 223 -8.53 -8.29 -20.10
C THR A 223 -7.85 -6.99 -20.54
N GLU A 224 -8.61 -6.04 -21.10
CA GLU A 224 -8.08 -4.70 -21.41
C GLU A 224 -7.83 -3.84 -20.16
N VAL A 225 -8.46 -4.18 -19.03
CA VAL A 225 -8.34 -3.40 -17.78
C VAL A 225 -7.13 -3.84 -16.96
N ALA A 226 -6.94 -5.15 -16.81
CA ALA A 226 -5.83 -5.76 -16.08
C ALA A 226 -5.67 -7.24 -16.44
N THR A 227 -4.52 -7.80 -16.09
CA THR A 227 -4.37 -9.25 -15.91
C THR A 227 -4.46 -9.61 -14.44
N LEU A 228 -5.26 -10.62 -14.15
CA LEU A 228 -5.37 -11.22 -12.82
C LEU A 228 -4.87 -12.66 -12.88
N GLU A 229 -3.91 -13.01 -12.03
CA GLU A 229 -3.43 -14.38 -11.88
C GLU A 229 -3.88 -14.94 -10.54
N LEU A 230 -4.65 -16.03 -10.62
CA LEU A 230 -5.25 -16.72 -9.50
C LEU A 230 -4.60 -18.09 -9.36
N SER A 231 -4.18 -18.43 -8.15
CA SER A 231 -3.84 -19.82 -7.79
C SER A 231 -5.11 -20.61 -7.48
N ASN A 232 -5.03 -21.94 -7.60
CA ASN A 232 -6.11 -22.89 -7.31
C ASN A 232 -6.66 -22.83 -5.87
N ASP A 233 -5.96 -22.13 -4.97
CA ASP A 233 -6.25 -22.02 -3.55
C ASP A 233 -6.72 -20.62 -3.12
N VAL A 234 -6.96 -19.71 -4.06
CA VAL A 234 -7.32 -18.31 -3.77
C VAL A 234 -8.54 -18.20 -2.85
N LEU A 235 -9.53 -19.09 -3.00
CA LEU A 235 -10.72 -19.18 -2.14
C LEU A 235 -10.72 -20.41 -1.22
N SER A 236 -9.57 -21.00 -0.93
CA SER A 236 -9.45 -22.18 -0.04
C SER A 236 -9.97 -21.97 1.39
N ASN A 237 -10.06 -20.72 1.84
CA ASN A 237 -10.65 -20.35 3.13
C ASN A 237 -12.18 -20.16 3.09
N TYR A 238 -12.81 -20.35 1.92
CA TYR A 238 -14.26 -20.34 1.74
C TYR A 238 -14.76 -21.78 1.53
N ASN A 239 -15.90 -22.12 2.13
CA ASN A 239 -16.52 -23.42 1.95
C ASN A 239 -17.40 -23.40 0.69
N LEU A 240 -16.81 -23.75 -0.45
CA LEU A 240 -17.51 -23.81 -1.74
C LEU A 240 -18.02 -25.22 -2.05
N GLY A 241 -19.30 -25.32 -2.41
CA GLY A 241 -19.89 -26.52 -2.98
C GLY A 241 -19.42 -26.79 -4.41
N GLU A 242 -19.52 -28.04 -4.87
CA GLU A 242 -19.05 -28.45 -6.20
C GLU A 242 -19.75 -27.71 -7.36
N GLU A 243 -20.99 -27.27 -7.14
CA GLU A 243 -21.82 -26.56 -8.12
C GLU A 243 -21.82 -25.04 -7.92
N ASP A 244 -21.07 -24.54 -6.93
CA ASP A 244 -20.97 -23.11 -6.68
C ASP A 244 -20.24 -22.41 -7.83
N LYS A 245 -20.68 -21.19 -8.10
CA LYS A 245 -20.09 -20.31 -9.11
C LYS A 245 -19.42 -19.13 -8.44
N VAL A 246 -18.23 -18.83 -8.93
CA VAL A 246 -17.42 -17.72 -8.48
C VAL A 246 -17.33 -16.70 -9.60
N GLU A 247 -17.74 -15.47 -9.34
CA GLU A 247 -17.63 -14.37 -10.27
C GLU A 247 -16.47 -13.47 -9.84
N LEU A 248 -15.47 -13.30 -10.69
CA LEU A 248 -14.38 -12.35 -10.50
C LEU A 248 -14.58 -11.16 -11.44
N THR A 249 -14.74 -9.98 -10.87
CA THR A 249 -14.90 -8.74 -11.63
C THR A 249 -13.68 -7.86 -11.49
N VAL A 250 -13.18 -7.33 -12.61
CA VAL A 250 -12.20 -6.24 -12.65
C VAL A 250 -12.71 -5.10 -13.52
N SER A 251 -12.76 -3.90 -12.97
CA SER A 251 -13.32 -2.73 -13.66
C SER A 251 -12.52 -1.48 -13.36
N THR A 252 -12.46 -0.55 -14.31
CA THR A 252 -12.02 0.81 -14.06
C THR A 252 -13.11 1.56 -13.28
N VAL A 253 -12.72 2.18 -12.17
CA VAL A 253 -13.60 3.06 -11.40
C VAL A 253 -13.55 4.45 -12.02
N ASP A 254 -12.36 5.05 -12.00
CA ASP A 254 -12.08 6.38 -12.52
C ASP A 254 -10.71 6.41 -13.21
N ARG A 255 -10.52 7.41 -14.06
CA ARG A 255 -9.22 7.86 -14.54
C ARG A 255 -9.08 9.33 -14.18
N ASP A 256 -7.96 9.71 -13.57
CA ASP A 256 -7.69 11.12 -13.33
C ASP A 256 -7.26 11.82 -14.64
N ASP A 257 -7.14 13.16 -14.58
CA ASP A 257 -6.74 13.99 -15.73
C ASP A 257 -5.32 13.66 -16.24
N SER A 258 -4.51 12.97 -15.42
CA SER A 258 -3.16 12.50 -15.77
C SER A 258 -3.17 11.09 -16.38
N GLY A 259 -4.35 10.48 -16.56
CA GLY A 259 -4.49 9.12 -17.10
C GLY A 259 -4.21 8.01 -16.09
N LYS A 260 -4.05 8.31 -14.79
CA LYS A 260 -3.85 7.29 -13.76
C LYS A 260 -5.14 6.54 -13.52
N VAL A 261 -5.03 5.21 -13.54
CA VAL A 261 -6.17 4.31 -13.50
C VAL A 261 -6.41 3.87 -12.07
N THR A 262 -7.65 4.00 -11.62
CA THR A 262 -8.16 3.26 -10.46
C THR A 262 -8.94 2.06 -10.96
N ILE A 263 -8.50 0.85 -10.58
CA ILE A 263 -9.27 -0.37 -10.80
C ILE A 263 -9.95 -0.80 -9.51
N GLN A 264 -11.05 -1.52 -9.64
CA GLN A 264 -11.66 -2.27 -8.55
C GLN A 264 -11.70 -3.74 -8.93
N VAL A 265 -11.30 -4.59 -8.00
CA VAL A 265 -11.41 -6.04 -8.13
C VAL A 265 -12.39 -6.52 -7.08
N ASN A 266 -13.34 -7.39 -7.45
CA ASN A 266 -14.33 -7.96 -6.54
C ASN A 266 -14.55 -9.44 -6.84
N PHE A 267 -14.99 -10.19 -5.83
CA PHE A 267 -15.49 -11.54 -5.99
C PHE A 267 -16.94 -11.65 -5.54
N LYS A 268 -17.71 -12.50 -6.22
CA LYS A 268 -18.97 -13.02 -5.72
C LYS A 268 -18.96 -14.54 -5.70
N VAL A 269 -19.66 -15.12 -4.75
CA VAL A 269 -20.00 -16.54 -4.71
C VAL A 269 -21.51 -16.64 -4.80
N ASN A 270 -22.02 -17.36 -5.80
CA ASN A 270 -23.47 -17.53 -6.02
C ASN A 270 -24.26 -16.20 -6.02
N ASN A 271 -23.72 -15.18 -6.69
CA ASN A 271 -24.23 -13.81 -6.78
C ASN A 271 -24.13 -12.96 -5.50
N GLU A 272 -23.57 -13.48 -4.42
CA GLU A 272 -23.31 -12.71 -3.20
C GLU A 272 -21.85 -12.22 -3.18
N GLN A 273 -21.66 -10.90 -3.06
CA GLN A 273 -20.32 -10.33 -2.96
C GLN A 273 -19.65 -10.76 -1.65
N ILE A 274 -18.41 -11.24 -1.76
CA ILE A 274 -17.60 -11.61 -0.61
C ILE A 274 -16.51 -10.57 -0.36
N ARG A 275 -16.24 -10.29 0.91
CA ARG A 275 -15.04 -9.55 1.34
C ARG A 275 -13.88 -10.53 1.42
N TRP A 276 -13.30 -10.83 0.26
CA TRP A 276 -12.16 -11.75 0.20
C TRP A 276 -10.97 -11.19 0.97
N ASN A 277 -10.45 -12.02 1.87
CA ASN A 277 -9.16 -11.88 2.49
C ASN A 277 -8.62 -13.30 2.72
N ASN A 278 -7.47 -13.65 2.15
CA ASN A 278 -6.84 -14.95 2.38
C ASN A 278 -5.36 -14.76 2.77
N PRO A 279 -4.98 -14.86 4.05
CA PRO A 279 -3.59 -14.66 4.46
C PRO A 279 -2.62 -15.69 3.86
N SER A 280 -3.12 -16.84 3.41
CA SER A 280 -2.34 -17.96 2.87
C SER A 280 -2.24 -17.99 1.34
N SER A 281 -3.03 -17.17 0.62
CA SER A 281 -3.00 -17.13 -0.84
C SER A 281 -3.05 -15.68 -1.35
N ARG A 282 -2.47 -15.44 -2.51
CA ARG A 282 -2.37 -14.10 -3.12
C ARG A 282 -2.72 -14.18 -4.59
N ILE A 283 -3.20 -13.08 -5.11
CA ILE A 283 -3.37 -12.89 -6.55
C ILE A 283 -2.29 -11.94 -7.06
N ASN A 284 -1.78 -12.19 -8.27
CA ASN A 284 -0.97 -11.22 -8.98
C ASN A 284 -1.89 -10.35 -9.84
N ILE A 285 -1.67 -9.04 -9.82
CA ILE A 285 -2.39 -8.09 -10.66
C ILE A 285 -1.38 -7.32 -11.49
N ALA A 286 -1.62 -7.24 -12.79
CA ALA A 286 -0.85 -6.40 -13.72
C ALA A 286 -1.80 -5.42 -14.41
N ILE A 287 -1.64 -4.13 -14.11
CA ILE A 287 -2.43 -3.04 -14.68
C ILE A 287 -1.62 -2.42 -15.83
N PRO A 288 -2.08 -2.45 -17.09
CA PRO A 288 -1.48 -1.70 -18.17
C PRO A 288 -1.30 -0.23 -17.81
N TYR A 289 -0.08 0.28 -17.96
CA TYR A 289 0.23 1.66 -17.65
C TYR A 289 1.40 2.15 -18.48
N THR A 290 1.26 3.37 -18.98
CA THR A 290 2.36 4.07 -19.64
C THR A 290 2.70 5.29 -18.78
N PRO A 291 3.93 5.36 -18.23
CA PRO A 291 4.37 6.49 -17.44
C PRO A 291 4.23 7.81 -18.21
N VAL A 292 3.78 8.85 -17.51
CA VAL A 292 3.71 10.21 -18.06
C VAL A 292 5.12 10.80 -18.14
N ASP A 293 5.36 11.72 -19.08
CA ASP A 293 6.65 12.39 -19.22
C ASP A 293 7.12 13.00 -17.89
N GLY A 294 8.34 12.65 -17.48
CA GLY A 294 8.95 13.10 -16.23
C GLY A 294 8.68 12.18 -15.02
N GLU A 295 7.79 11.19 -15.13
CA GLU A 295 7.65 10.18 -14.08
C GLU A 295 8.82 9.20 -14.09
N ASP A 296 9.51 9.16 -12.96
CA ASP A 296 10.43 8.08 -12.68
C ASP A 296 9.67 6.81 -12.28
N VAL A 297 9.83 5.75 -13.05
CA VAL A 297 9.12 4.48 -12.86
C VAL A 297 9.42 3.81 -11.52
N GLU A 298 10.58 4.10 -10.89
CA GLU A 298 10.84 3.59 -9.55
C GLU A 298 10.09 4.39 -8.48
N HIS A 299 9.45 5.51 -8.78
CA HIS A 299 8.56 6.24 -7.87
C HIS A 299 7.07 6.00 -8.14
N LEU A 300 6.75 5.18 -9.15
CA LEU A 300 5.40 4.66 -9.34
C LEU A 300 5.08 3.60 -8.30
N VAL A 301 3.91 3.72 -7.69
CA VAL A 301 3.41 2.81 -6.65
C VAL A 301 1.95 2.44 -6.89
N ILE A 302 1.53 1.35 -6.26
CA ILE A 302 0.12 0.99 -6.15
C ILE A 302 -0.39 1.47 -4.79
N GLN A 303 -1.54 2.13 -4.77
CA GLN A 303 -2.25 2.52 -3.57
C GLN A 303 -3.53 1.72 -3.46
N TYR A 304 -3.72 1.08 -2.31
CA TYR A 304 -4.99 0.50 -1.87
C TYR A 304 -5.84 1.61 -1.25
N ILE A 305 -7.10 1.68 -1.66
CA ILE A 305 -8.10 2.59 -1.09
C ILE A 305 -9.17 1.72 -0.43
N ASP A 306 -9.41 1.87 0.87
CA ASP A 306 -10.41 1.08 1.61
C ASP A 306 -11.86 1.59 1.42
N GLU A 307 -12.83 0.95 2.07
CA GLU A 307 -14.25 1.33 1.98
C GLU A 307 -14.50 2.72 2.61
N GLU A 308 -13.66 3.11 3.57
CA GLU A 308 -13.67 4.41 4.24
C GLU A 308 -12.92 5.51 3.46
N GLY A 309 -12.22 5.15 2.38
CA GLY A 309 -11.43 6.06 1.56
C GLY A 309 -9.99 6.29 2.05
N ASN A 310 -9.53 5.55 3.06
CA ASN A 310 -8.15 5.62 3.50
C ASN A 310 -7.21 4.99 2.47
N VAL A 311 -6.08 5.66 2.24
CA VAL A 311 -5.10 5.28 1.23
C VAL A 311 -3.88 4.66 1.90
N THR A 312 -3.49 3.46 1.46
CA THR A 312 -2.26 2.78 1.89
C THR A 312 -1.46 2.32 0.70
N THR A 313 -0.16 2.62 0.69
CA THR A 313 0.74 2.13 -0.36
C THR A 313 0.96 0.63 -0.25
N VAL A 314 0.78 -0.08 -1.36
CA VAL A 314 1.10 -1.49 -1.51
C VAL A 314 2.59 -1.62 -1.86
N SER A 315 3.39 -2.04 -0.87
CA SER A 315 4.86 -1.96 -0.94
C SER A 315 5.50 -2.80 -2.06
N ASN A 316 4.82 -3.85 -2.53
CA ASN A 316 5.32 -4.76 -3.58
C ASN A 316 4.97 -4.33 -5.01
N GLY A 317 4.36 -3.16 -5.20
CA GLY A 317 4.01 -2.62 -6.52
C GLY A 317 5.23 -2.20 -7.34
N ARG A 318 5.34 -2.69 -8.58
CA ARG A 318 6.50 -2.50 -9.47
C ARG A 318 6.08 -2.22 -10.90
N TYR A 319 6.78 -1.31 -11.55
CA TYR A 319 6.64 -1.13 -12.99
C TYR A 319 7.45 -2.18 -13.75
N ASN A 320 6.79 -2.90 -14.66
CA ASN A 320 7.43 -3.80 -15.60
C ASN A 320 7.54 -3.08 -16.96
N ALA A 321 8.70 -2.51 -17.25
CA ALA A 321 8.93 -1.76 -18.48
C ALA A 321 8.81 -2.61 -19.76
N ALA A 322 9.14 -3.91 -19.69
CA ALA A 322 9.05 -4.80 -20.85
C ALA A 322 7.61 -5.07 -21.26
N LYS A 323 6.67 -5.04 -20.30
CA LYS A 323 5.23 -5.26 -20.51
C LYS A 323 4.40 -3.99 -20.48
N GLY A 324 4.96 -2.88 -20.01
CA GLY A 324 4.26 -1.63 -19.71
C GLY A 324 3.09 -1.84 -18.74
N THR A 325 3.36 -2.50 -17.62
CA THR A 325 2.36 -2.79 -16.59
C THR A 325 2.86 -2.44 -15.20
N MET A 326 1.95 -1.98 -14.33
CA MET A 326 2.15 -1.94 -12.89
C MET A 326 1.71 -3.26 -12.28
N ASN A 327 2.67 -4.01 -11.73
CA ASN A 327 2.49 -5.33 -11.17
C ASN A 327 2.50 -5.27 -9.64
N PHE A 328 1.58 -5.96 -8.98
CA PHE A 328 1.57 -6.10 -7.52
C PHE A 328 0.89 -7.40 -7.10
N ARG A 329 1.03 -7.75 -5.82
CA ARG A 329 0.33 -8.90 -5.23
C ARG A 329 -0.52 -8.45 -4.05
N THR A 330 -1.74 -8.96 -3.98
CA THR A 330 -2.66 -8.69 -2.86
C THR A 330 -3.31 -9.99 -2.38
N ASN A 331 -3.73 -10.00 -1.12
CA ASN A 331 -4.52 -11.06 -0.49
C ASN A 331 -5.95 -10.61 -0.15
N HIS A 332 -6.32 -9.38 -0.51
CA HIS A 332 -7.65 -8.84 -0.31
C HIS A 332 -8.11 -8.05 -1.54
N PHE A 333 -9.42 -7.91 -1.70
CA PHE A 333 -10.00 -7.06 -2.72
C PHE A 333 -10.16 -5.63 -2.27
N SER A 334 -9.96 -4.72 -3.21
CA SER A 334 -10.33 -3.32 -3.06
C SER A 334 -10.23 -2.55 -4.37
N LYS A 335 -10.33 -1.22 -4.24
CA LYS A 335 -9.83 -0.25 -5.20
C LYS A 335 -8.32 -0.13 -5.11
N PHE A 336 -7.66 -0.19 -6.27
CA PHE A 336 -6.23 -0.01 -6.42
C PHE A 336 -5.97 1.10 -7.44
N ALA A 337 -5.18 2.10 -7.06
CA ALA A 337 -4.80 3.22 -7.91
C ALA A 337 -3.30 3.19 -8.19
N ILE A 338 -2.92 3.59 -9.40
CA ILE A 338 -1.52 3.91 -9.72
C ILE A 338 -1.26 5.33 -9.27
N ALA A 339 -0.18 5.55 -8.52
CA ALA A 339 0.24 6.87 -8.08
C ALA A 339 1.74 7.09 -8.37
N TYR A 340 2.11 8.35 -8.55
CA TYR A 340 3.52 8.77 -8.56
C TYR A 340 3.78 9.46 -7.23
N VAL A 341 4.66 8.86 -6.43
CA VAL A 341 4.97 9.35 -5.08
C VAL A 341 6.46 9.58 -5.03
N HIS A 342 6.90 10.82 -4.83
CA HIS A 342 8.31 11.15 -4.61
C HIS A 342 8.46 11.71 -3.20
N GLU A 343 9.15 10.97 -2.35
CA GLU A 343 9.43 11.34 -0.95
C GLU A 343 10.93 11.56 -0.78
N THR A 344 11.34 12.71 -0.24
CA THR A 344 12.75 13.05 -0.01
C THR A 344 12.95 13.72 1.34
N PHE A 345 14.21 13.76 1.82
CA PHE A 345 14.57 14.25 3.14
C PHE A 345 15.71 15.27 3.08
N VAL A 346 15.67 16.26 3.97
CA VAL A 346 16.57 17.43 3.91
C VAL A 346 18.02 17.11 4.31
N ASP A 347 18.26 15.99 4.98
CA ASP A 347 19.55 15.59 5.55
C ASP A 347 20.31 14.52 4.75
N LEU A 348 19.92 14.29 3.49
CA LEU A 348 20.55 13.29 2.60
C LEU A 348 21.83 13.79 1.90
N GLY A 349 22.14 15.08 1.94
CA GLY A 349 23.22 15.69 1.13
C GLY A 349 24.61 15.07 1.32
N ASN A 350 24.94 14.58 2.53
CA ASN A 350 26.22 13.89 2.80
C ASN A 350 26.18 12.37 2.47
N HIS A 351 25.03 11.87 1.99
CA HIS A 351 24.75 10.47 1.73
C HIS A 351 24.10 10.28 0.34
N VAL A 352 24.57 11.02 -0.67
CA VAL A 352 24.03 10.98 -2.04
C VAL A 352 23.92 9.55 -2.59
N TRP A 353 24.87 8.66 -2.24
CA TRP A 353 24.84 7.25 -2.60
C TRP A 353 23.62 6.47 -2.08
N ALA A 354 23.04 6.91 -0.96
CA ALA A 354 21.86 6.30 -0.35
C ALA A 354 20.56 7.05 -0.70
N GLN A 355 20.65 8.24 -1.30
CA GLN A 355 19.49 9.09 -1.55
C GLN A 355 18.44 8.35 -2.38
N ARG A 356 18.81 7.86 -3.56
CA ARG A 356 17.91 7.11 -4.43
C ARG A 356 17.28 5.88 -3.74
N PRO A 357 18.06 4.97 -3.10
CA PRO A 357 17.49 3.89 -2.29
C PRO A 357 16.48 4.35 -1.24
N ILE A 358 16.78 5.42 -0.52
CA ILE A 358 15.91 5.96 0.54
C ILE A 358 14.60 6.48 -0.04
N GLU A 359 14.67 7.32 -1.06
CA GLU A 359 13.49 7.95 -1.69
C GLU A 359 12.57 6.89 -2.30
N VAL A 360 13.12 5.91 -3.04
CA VAL A 360 12.35 4.83 -3.67
C VAL A 360 11.63 3.97 -2.63
N LEU A 361 12.31 3.59 -1.55
CA LEU A 361 11.70 2.81 -0.47
C LEU A 361 10.67 3.64 0.32
N ALA A 362 10.87 4.96 0.42
CA ALA A 362 9.96 5.87 1.11
C ALA A 362 8.66 6.02 0.33
N SER A 363 8.73 6.19 -0.99
CA SER A 363 7.56 6.20 -1.89
C SER A 363 6.67 4.97 -1.72
N ARG A 364 7.27 3.81 -1.43
CA ARG A 364 6.58 2.52 -1.22
C ARG A 364 6.05 2.32 0.19
N GLY A 365 6.25 3.27 1.10
CA GLY A 365 5.91 3.12 2.51
C GLY A 365 6.72 2.03 3.24
N ILE A 366 7.82 1.56 2.65
CA ILE A 366 8.73 0.58 3.25
C ILE A 366 9.51 1.26 4.36
N ILE A 367 10.17 2.38 4.05
CA ILE A 367 10.94 3.16 5.01
C ILE A 367 10.30 4.52 5.27
N LYS A 368 10.46 5.04 6.48
CA LYS A 368 9.96 6.37 6.86
C LYS A 368 11.09 7.22 7.44
N GLY A 369 10.96 8.53 7.29
CA GLY A 369 11.80 9.50 8.01
C GLY A 369 11.66 9.38 9.53
N THR A 370 12.61 9.94 10.26
CA THR A 370 12.60 9.98 11.72
C THR A 370 11.85 11.18 12.29
N SER A 371 11.60 12.20 11.47
CA SER A 371 10.77 13.35 11.86
C SER A 371 10.00 13.84 10.65
N THR A 372 8.67 13.88 10.77
CA THR A 372 7.79 14.52 9.80
C THR A 372 7.90 16.05 9.86
N VAL A 373 7.98 16.61 11.07
CA VAL A 373 8.09 18.07 11.31
C VAL A 373 9.32 18.67 10.64
N ASN A 374 10.48 18.02 10.77
CA ASN A 374 11.74 18.53 10.22
C ASN A 374 12.10 17.91 8.86
N ASN A 375 11.24 17.01 8.35
CA ASN A 375 11.49 16.20 7.16
C ASN A 375 12.90 15.55 7.10
N THR A 376 13.28 14.87 8.19
CA THR A 376 14.63 14.26 8.34
C THR A 376 14.59 12.74 8.32
N PHE A 377 15.66 12.14 7.78
CA PHE A 377 15.84 10.69 7.70
C PHE A 377 16.84 10.13 8.72
N THR A 378 17.82 10.92 9.15
CA THR A 378 18.98 10.54 9.99
C THR A 378 19.83 9.38 9.42
N PRO A 379 20.40 9.55 8.21
CA PRO A 379 21.05 8.45 7.47
C PRO A 379 22.20 7.76 8.20
N ALA A 380 22.97 8.50 9.00
CA ALA A 380 24.13 7.96 9.75
C ALA A 380 23.76 7.29 11.08
N ALA A 381 22.50 7.36 11.53
CA ALA A 381 22.09 6.73 12.77
C ALA A 381 22.05 5.20 12.61
N ASN A 382 22.46 4.47 13.65
CA ASN A 382 22.30 3.02 13.68
C ASN A 382 20.82 2.64 13.75
N ILE A 383 20.45 1.53 13.11
CA ILE A 383 19.09 1.03 13.09
C ILE A 383 18.84 0.00 14.20
N SER A 384 17.67 0.08 14.83
CA SER A 384 17.23 -0.92 15.80
C SER A 384 16.85 -2.24 15.11
N ARG A 385 16.90 -3.34 15.86
CA ARG A 385 16.51 -4.67 15.39
C ARG A 385 15.02 -4.72 14.98
N ALA A 386 14.16 -4.01 15.71
CA ALA A 386 12.74 -3.88 15.36
C ALA A 386 12.52 -3.09 14.07
N ASP A 387 13.17 -1.94 13.91
CA ASP A 387 13.02 -1.12 12.71
C ASP A 387 13.51 -1.87 11.47
N PHE A 388 14.65 -2.55 11.56
CA PHE A 388 15.14 -3.40 10.47
C PHE A 388 14.12 -4.50 10.11
N THR A 389 13.50 -5.14 11.10
CA THR A 389 12.51 -6.20 10.86
C THR A 389 11.26 -5.66 10.18
N ILE A 390 10.81 -4.45 10.53
CA ILE A 390 9.72 -3.77 9.81
C ILE A 390 10.08 -3.59 8.34
N LEU A 391 11.27 -3.07 8.05
CA LEU A 391 11.71 -2.87 6.66
C LEU A 391 11.75 -4.19 5.90
N LEU A 392 12.33 -5.23 6.49
CA LEU A 392 12.46 -6.55 5.87
C LEU A 392 11.09 -7.16 5.55
N VAL A 393 10.16 -7.15 6.51
CA VAL A 393 8.80 -7.66 6.32
C VAL A 393 8.08 -6.90 5.20
N LYS A 394 8.19 -5.57 5.17
CA LYS A 394 7.55 -4.74 4.13
C LYS A 394 8.19 -4.90 2.75
N THR A 395 9.52 -4.99 2.67
CA THR A 395 10.28 -5.16 1.42
C THR A 395 9.93 -6.47 0.72
N LEU A 396 9.71 -7.54 1.48
CA LEU A 396 9.30 -8.84 0.96
C LEU A 396 7.78 -9.04 0.95
N GLY A 397 7.02 -8.04 1.41
CA GLY A 397 5.56 -8.10 1.53
C GLY A 397 5.07 -9.29 2.36
N LEU A 398 5.81 -9.68 3.41
CA LEU A 398 5.50 -10.85 4.23
C LEU A 398 4.25 -10.61 5.10
N ASN A 399 3.45 -11.66 5.29
CA ASN A 399 2.24 -11.59 6.09
C ASN A 399 2.01 -12.92 6.82
N ALA A 400 1.45 -12.86 8.02
CA ALA A 400 1.05 -14.02 8.83
C ALA A 400 0.07 -13.58 9.93
N ASP A 401 -0.76 -14.50 10.41
CA ASP A 401 -1.60 -14.25 11.57
C ASP A 401 -0.75 -14.20 12.85
N VAL A 402 -0.72 -13.04 13.51
CA VAL A 402 0.05 -12.82 14.74
C VAL A 402 -0.75 -13.26 15.96
N VAL A 403 -0.56 -14.50 16.39
CA VAL A 403 -1.25 -15.07 17.58
C VAL A 403 -0.53 -14.73 18.89
N ASN A 404 0.81 -14.72 18.89
CA ASN A 404 1.62 -14.37 20.06
C ASN A 404 2.91 -13.65 19.62
N ASN A 405 3.60 -13.06 20.59
CA ASN A 405 4.86 -12.34 20.34
C ASN A 405 5.94 -12.70 21.39
N PHE A 406 7.11 -12.10 21.28
CA PHE A 406 8.16 -12.17 22.31
C PHE A 406 7.72 -11.44 23.58
N ALA A 407 8.27 -11.87 24.73
CA ALA A 407 7.88 -11.36 26.04
C ALA A 407 8.20 -9.87 26.26
N ASP A 408 9.10 -9.30 25.45
CA ASP A 408 9.52 -7.90 25.47
C ASP A 408 8.93 -7.06 24.33
N VAL A 409 7.87 -7.56 23.68
CA VAL A 409 7.14 -6.87 22.59
C VAL A 409 5.68 -6.72 23.00
N ASN A 410 5.24 -5.49 23.26
CA ASN A 410 3.88 -5.19 23.74
C ASN A 410 2.94 -4.92 22.56
N THR A 411 1.64 -5.18 22.73
CA THR A 411 0.62 -5.00 21.68
C THR A 411 0.52 -3.57 21.12
N ASN A 412 0.95 -2.57 21.90
CA ASN A 412 0.92 -1.17 21.51
C ASN A 412 2.26 -0.67 20.94
N ASP A 413 3.30 -1.52 20.90
CA ASP A 413 4.55 -1.15 20.23
C ASP A 413 4.30 -1.08 18.72
N TYR A 414 4.80 -0.03 18.06
CA TYR A 414 4.60 0.19 16.61
C TYR A 414 5.17 -0.93 15.72
N PHE A 415 6.07 -1.75 16.27
CA PHE A 415 6.69 -2.90 15.62
C PHE A 415 6.04 -4.23 16.00
N TYR A 416 4.95 -4.23 16.78
CA TYR A 416 4.32 -5.46 17.28
C TYR A 416 3.97 -6.41 16.14
N ASN A 417 3.32 -5.89 15.09
CA ASN A 417 2.83 -6.71 13.99
C ASN A 417 3.98 -7.34 13.20
N GLU A 418 4.95 -6.55 12.73
CA GLU A 418 6.04 -7.04 11.88
C GLU A 418 6.99 -7.98 12.64
N VAL A 419 7.26 -7.70 13.92
CA VAL A 419 8.04 -8.64 14.76
C VAL A 419 7.25 -9.93 15.00
N GLY A 420 5.94 -9.83 15.18
CA GLY A 420 5.04 -10.98 15.28
C GLY A 420 5.06 -11.85 14.02
N ILE A 421 4.95 -11.23 12.84
CA ILE A 421 5.08 -11.92 11.54
C ILE A 421 6.43 -12.63 11.45
N ALA A 422 7.53 -11.93 11.77
CA ALA A 422 8.86 -12.51 11.74
C ALA A 422 9.01 -13.71 12.70
N LYS A 423 8.32 -13.69 13.85
CA LYS A 423 8.27 -14.83 14.77
C LYS A 423 7.43 -15.98 14.22
N THR A 424 6.19 -15.70 13.80
CA THR A 424 5.25 -16.72 13.28
C THR A 424 5.83 -17.47 12.08
N LEU A 425 6.51 -16.74 11.19
CA LEU A 425 7.14 -17.33 10.00
C LEU A 425 8.49 -18.00 10.27
N GLY A 426 9.05 -17.90 11.49
CA GLY A 426 10.37 -18.46 11.83
C GLY A 426 11.55 -17.68 11.23
N ILE A 427 11.35 -16.41 10.88
CA ILE A 427 12.43 -15.52 10.42
C ILE A 427 13.37 -15.20 11.58
N SER A 428 12.82 -14.96 12.77
CA SER A 428 13.58 -14.67 13.98
C SER A 428 13.16 -15.57 15.13
N ASP A 429 14.13 -16.25 15.74
CA ASP A 429 13.95 -17.03 16.98
C ASP A 429 14.16 -16.19 18.26
N GLY A 430 14.52 -14.92 18.10
CA GLY A 430 14.86 -14.02 19.19
C GLY A 430 16.31 -14.18 19.66
N VAL A 431 16.58 -13.72 20.87
CA VAL A 431 17.92 -13.71 21.49
C VAL A 431 18.03 -14.65 22.71
N GLY A 432 17.06 -15.54 22.88
CA GLY A 432 16.90 -16.40 24.06
C GLY A 432 15.81 -15.92 25.03
N ASP A 433 15.40 -16.78 25.96
CA ASP A 433 14.38 -16.51 27.00
C ASP A 433 13.06 -15.91 26.48
N ASN A 434 12.66 -16.29 25.25
CA ASN A 434 11.52 -15.70 24.55
C ASN A 434 11.58 -14.16 24.42
N LYS A 435 12.79 -13.60 24.24
CA LYS A 435 13.01 -12.16 24.02
C LYS A 435 13.47 -11.87 22.59
N PHE A 436 13.12 -10.70 22.08
CA PHE A 436 13.56 -10.20 20.78
C PHE A 436 14.64 -9.12 20.87
N ASN A 437 14.63 -8.35 21.96
CA ASN A 437 15.44 -7.15 22.18
C ASN A 437 15.22 -6.06 21.10
N PRO A 438 13.98 -5.56 20.93
CA PRO A 438 13.56 -4.75 19.78
C PRO A 438 14.36 -3.44 19.62
N ARG A 439 14.76 -2.83 20.74
CA ARG A 439 15.43 -1.51 20.76
C ARG A 439 16.95 -1.61 20.68
N ALA A 440 17.53 -2.80 20.69
CA ALA A 440 18.96 -2.98 20.49
C ALA A 440 19.34 -2.67 19.04
N GLN A 441 20.54 -2.11 18.87
CA GLN A 441 21.11 -1.87 17.55
C GLN A 441 21.47 -3.22 16.92
N ILE A 442 21.03 -3.46 15.69
CA ILE A 442 21.27 -4.73 15.01
C ILE A 442 22.69 -4.78 14.45
N THR A 443 23.35 -5.94 14.56
CA THR A 443 24.63 -6.18 13.87
C THR A 443 24.42 -6.55 12.41
N ARG A 444 25.44 -6.33 11.57
CA ARG A 444 25.38 -6.64 10.14
C ARG A 444 25.19 -8.13 9.87
N GLN A 445 25.81 -9.02 10.65
CA GLN A 445 25.61 -10.46 10.48
C GLN A 445 24.20 -10.93 10.87
N GLU A 446 23.58 -10.32 11.89
CA GLU A 446 22.19 -10.61 12.25
C GLU A 446 21.23 -10.15 11.15
N MET A 447 21.45 -8.93 10.62
CA MET A 447 20.70 -8.38 9.50
C MET A 447 20.71 -9.34 8.30
N MET A 448 21.90 -9.78 7.88
CA MET A 448 22.09 -10.70 6.76
C MET A 448 21.44 -12.07 7.02
N THR A 449 21.53 -12.58 8.25
CA THR A 449 20.91 -13.86 8.63
C THR A 449 19.39 -13.79 8.54
N LEU A 450 18.79 -12.74 9.08
CA LEU A 450 17.34 -12.53 9.02
C LEU A 450 16.87 -12.35 7.56
N THR A 451 17.61 -11.60 6.73
CA THR A 451 17.28 -11.43 5.31
C THR A 451 17.30 -12.76 4.56
N ALA A 452 18.36 -13.56 4.71
CA ALA A 452 18.44 -14.85 4.00
C ALA A 452 17.29 -15.80 4.39
N ARG A 453 16.91 -15.85 5.67
CA ARG A 453 15.76 -16.64 6.14
C ARG A 453 14.45 -16.11 5.56
N ALA A 454 14.26 -14.79 5.59
CA ALA A 454 13.05 -14.15 5.07
C ALA A 454 12.90 -14.35 3.56
N MET A 455 14.01 -14.29 2.80
CA MET A 455 14.02 -14.61 1.36
C MET A 455 13.57 -16.04 1.10
N ALA A 456 14.10 -17.02 1.83
CA ALA A 456 13.71 -18.42 1.68
C ALA A 456 12.21 -18.63 1.96
N ILE A 457 11.69 -17.97 3.01
CA ILE A 457 10.26 -18.02 3.37
C ILE A 457 9.39 -17.33 2.33
N ALA A 458 9.84 -16.20 1.77
CA ALA A 458 9.15 -15.48 0.71
C ALA A 458 9.18 -16.21 -0.64
N GLY A 459 9.92 -17.33 -0.75
CA GLY A 459 10.11 -18.05 -2.01
C GLY A 459 10.94 -17.25 -3.02
N VAL A 460 11.79 -16.34 -2.55
CA VAL A 460 12.71 -15.61 -3.42
C VAL A 460 13.79 -16.57 -3.89
N GLU A 461 13.87 -16.76 -5.21
CA GLU A 461 14.84 -17.66 -5.82
C GLU A 461 16.25 -17.07 -5.67
N ALA A 462 17.11 -17.79 -4.94
CA ALA A 462 18.48 -17.39 -4.69
C ALA A 462 19.39 -18.62 -4.77
N GLU A 463 20.56 -18.48 -5.41
CA GLU A 463 21.54 -19.54 -5.46
C GLU A 463 22.22 -19.71 -4.11
N GLU A 464 22.24 -20.93 -3.56
CA GLU A 464 22.95 -21.20 -2.32
C GLU A 464 24.46 -20.92 -2.48
N GLY A 465 25.01 -20.10 -1.58
CA GLY A 465 26.43 -19.75 -1.61
C GLY A 465 27.30 -20.82 -0.94
N ASN A 466 28.47 -21.09 -1.51
CA ASN A 466 29.48 -21.89 -0.79
C ASN A 466 30.17 -21.02 0.25
N VAL A 467 30.24 -21.47 1.51
CA VAL A 467 30.88 -20.75 2.62
C VAL A 467 32.33 -20.34 2.36
N THR A 468 33.06 -21.03 1.49
CA THR A 468 34.43 -20.65 1.11
C THR A 468 34.49 -19.30 0.38
N ILE A 469 33.36 -18.78 -0.11
CA ILE A 469 33.29 -17.42 -0.66
C ILE A 469 33.62 -16.37 0.40
N LEU A 470 33.44 -16.69 1.69
CA LEU A 470 33.72 -15.76 2.78
C LEU A 470 35.22 -15.55 3.00
N ASP A 471 36.05 -16.50 2.56
CA ASP A 471 37.52 -16.40 2.60
C ASP A 471 38.04 -15.27 1.70
N SER A 472 37.21 -14.76 0.78
CA SER A 472 37.56 -13.59 -0.02
C SER A 472 37.52 -12.30 0.79
N PHE A 473 36.90 -12.26 1.98
CA PHE A 473 36.84 -11.07 2.82
C PHE A 473 37.89 -11.10 3.93
N ASN A 474 38.53 -9.96 4.17
CA ASN A 474 39.59 -9.84 5.16
C ASN A 474 39.13 -10.14 6.61
N ASP A 475 37.83 -10.07 6.88
CA ASP A 475 37.20 -10.36 8.16
C ASP A 475 36.26 -11.57 8.11
N GLY A 476 36.40 -12.45 7.11
CA GLY A 476 35.60 -13.67 6.96
C GLY A 476 35.61 -14.56 8.21
N ASP A 477 36.78 -14.70 8.85
CA ASP A 477 36.95 -15.47 10.10
C ASP A 477 36.23 -14.86 11.31
N SER A 478 35.84 -13.59 11.25
CA SER A 478 35.09 -12.91 12.32
C SER A 478 33.58 -13.14 12.22
N ILE A 479 33.11 -13.80 11.15
CA ILE A 479 31.70 -14.13 10.97
C ILE A 479 31.32 -15.27 11.90
N ALA A 480 30.27 -15.07 12.71
CA ALA A 480 29.76 -16.12 13.57
C ALA A 480 29.28 -17.35 12.76
N THR A 481 29.54 -18.56 13.25
CA THR A 481 29.20 -19.81 12.55
C THR A 481 27.73 -19.88 12.10
N TYR A 482 26.80 -19.37 12.90
CA TYR A 482 25.37 -19.37 12.55
C TYR A 482 25.02 -18.49 11.34
N ALA A 483 25.87 -17.50 11.02
CA ALA A 483 25.63 -16.52 9.96
C ALA A 483 26.37 -16.87 8.66
N GLN A 484 27.35 -17.76 8.69
CA GLN A 484 28.23 -18.06 7.53
C GLN A 484 27.41 -18.44 6.28
N GLN A 485 26.51 -19.42 6.39
CA GLN A 485 25.73 -19.86 5.23
C GLN A 485 24.83 -18.75 4.68
N SER A 486 24.17 -17.99 5.56
CA SER A 486 23.31 -16.87 5.14
C SER A 486 24.10 -15.79 4.40
N ILE A 487 25.26 -15.40 4.94
CA ILE A 487 26.11 -14.37 4.33
C ILE A 487 26.68 -14.87 3.00
N ALA A 488 27.13 -16.13 2.95
CA ALA A 488 27.65 -16.73 1.72
C ALA A 488 26.61 -16.71 0.60
N THR A 489 25.35 -17.08 0.89
CA THR A 489 24.23 -16.99 -0.06
C THR A 489 24.00 -15.54 -0.52
N LEU A 490 23.98 -14.57 0.40
CA LEU A 490 23.77 -13.17 0.00
C LEU A 490 24.92 -12.59 -0.84
N VAL A 491 26.17 -12.98 -0.56
CA VAL A 491 27.33 -12.59 -1.38
C VAL A 491 27.25 -13.23 -2.77
N LYS A 492 26.95 -14.52 -2.84
CA LYS A 492 26.81 -15.26 -4.10
C LYS A 492 25.76 -14.64 -5.03
N ASN A 493 24.69 -14.08 -4.48
CA ASN A 493 23.62 -13.42 -5.24
C ASN A 493 23.84 -11.90 -5.41
N GLY A 494 25.02 -11.37 -5.03
CA GLY A 494 25.36 -9.95 -5.23
C GLY A 494 24.58 -8.98 -4.32
N LEU A 495 23.87 -9.47 -3.31
CA LEU A 495 23.16 -8.63 -2.35
C LEU A 495 24.12 -8.00 -1.33
N ILE A 496 25.24 -8.66 -1.05
CA ILE A 496 26.34 -8.17 -0.21
C ILE A 496 27.65 -8.18 -1.01
N GLU A 497 28.32 -7.03 -1.08
CA GLU A 497 29.55 -6.83 -1.86
C GLU A 497 30.79 -6.57 -0.98
N GLY A 498 30.60 -6.33 0.32
CA GLY A 498 31.64 -5.80 1.21
C GLY A 498 31.88 -4.31 1.02
N ASN A 499 32.93 -3.78 1.65
CA ASN A 499 33.34 -2.37 1.53
C ASN A 499 34.69 -2.22 0.79
N SER A 500 35.20 -1.00 0.70
CA SER A 500 36.48 -0.68 0.03
C SER A 500 37.71 -1.37 0.64
N ASN A 501 37.62 -1.82 1.90
CA ASN A 501 38.67 -2.59 2.57
C ASN A 501 38.47 -4.10 2.42
N ASN A 502 37.54 -4.52 1.55
CA ASN A 502 37.19 -5.91 1.32
C ASN A 502 36.75 -6.63 2.61
N THR A 503 35.95 -5.94 3.43
CA THR A 503 35.36 -6.49 4.66
C THR A 503 33.83 -6.44 4.63
N VAL A 504 33.18 -7.36 5.35
CA VAL A 504 31.72 -7.36 5.54
C VAL A 504 31.30 -6.72 6.87
N ASN A 505 32.24 -6.53 7.80
CA ASN A 505 32.08 -5.97 9.13
C ASN A 505 30.98 -6.66 9.95
N PRO A 506 31.09 -7.98 10.23
CA PRO A 506 29.96 -8.77 10.70
C PRO A 506 29.43 -8.35 12.08
N THR A 507 30.31 -7.89 12.97
CA THR A 507 29.96 -7.47 14.33
C THR A 507 29.61 -5.98 14.45
N GLY A 508 29.85 -5.20 13.39
CA GLY A 508 29.49 -3.78 13.36
C GLY A 508 27.98 -3.58 13.27
N ASN A 509 27.51 -2.42 13.73
CA ASN A 509 26.12 -1.99 13.54
C ASN A 509 25.92 -1.39 12.15
N ALA A 510 24.72 -1.58 11.61
CA ALA A 510 24.34 -0.98 10.33
C ALA A 510 23.67 0.38 10.54
N THR A 511 24.00 1.33 9.66
CA THR A 511 23.31 2.62 9.62
C THR A 511 21.99 2.55 8.85
N ARG A 512 21.11 3.53 9.03
CA ARG A 512 19.86 3.64 8.28
C ARG A 512 20.10 3.76 6.77
N ALA A 513 21.12 4.50 6.34
CA ALA A 513 21.48 4.63 4.93
C ALA A 513 21.99 3.32 4.31
N GLU A 514 22.84 2.58 5.03
CA GLU A 514 23.31 1.26 4.60
C GLU A 514 22.14 0.26 4.52
N THR A 515 21.25 0.31 5.51
CA THR A 515 20.08 -0.55 5.56
C THR A 515 19.13 -0.26 4.41
N ALA A 516 18.86 1.01 4.10
CA ALA A 516 18.02 1.40 2.96
C ALA A 516 18.62 0.91 1.64
N THR A 517 19.94 1.03 1.47
CA THR A 517 20.63 0.54 0.26
C THR A 517 20.54 -0.97 0.13
N PHE A 518 20.70 -1.70 1.24
CA PHE A 518 20.56 -3.15 1.26
C PHE A 518 19.12 -3.60 0.96
N MET A 519 18.12 -2.95 1.58
CA MET A 519 16.70 -3.23 1.31
C MET A 519 16.29 -2.85 -0.12
N TYR A 520 16.87 -1.82 -0.72
CA TYR A 520 16.63 -1.45 -2.11
C TYR A 520 17.19 -2.48 -3.08
N ARG A 521 18.39 -3.02 -2.82
CA ARG A 521 18.93 -4.15 -3.60
C ARG A 521 18.06 -5.39 -3.47
N LEU A 522 17.65 -5.74 -2.24
CA LEU A 522 16.73 -6.85 -2.00
C LEU A 522 15.37 -6.63 -2.67
N TYR A 523 14.89 -5.40 -2.67
CA TYR A 523 13.69 -5.04 -3.39
C TYR A 523 13.88 -5.32 -4.88
N ASN A 524 14.92 -4.82 -5.54
CA ASN A 524 15.13 -5.01 -6.97
C ASN A 524 15.61 -6.41 -7.39
N PHE A 525 16.00 -7.26 -6.44
CA PHE A 525 16.37 -8.65 -6.70
C PHE A 525 15.17 -9.57 -6.92
N GLN A 526 14.00 -9.20 -6.36
CA GLN A 526 12.72 -9.88 -6.60
C GLN A 526 12.15 -9.49 -7.95
#